data_AF-A0A968D486-F1
#
_entry.id   AF-A0A968D486-F1
#
_cell.length_a   1.000
_cell.length_b   1.000
_cell.length_c   1.000
_cell.angle_alpha   90.00
_cell.angle_beta   90.00
_cell.angle_gamma   90.00
#
_symmetry.space_group_name_H-M   'P 1'
#
loop_
_entity.id
_entity.type
_entity.pdbx_description
1 polymer ?
#
loop_
_entity_poly.entity_id
_entity_poly.type
_entity_poly.pdbx_seq_one_letter_code
_entity_poly.pdbx_strand_id
1 'polypeptide(L)'
;MKIHPFVESQDLLDQPAALRKRLDDDGYLFFRNLVEREPLEGLLVEILEICQKHGWLLEGSELIERKGKADAFDGYFEFTDVYREIQKLENFHRLSHDSNIISTLCTIMNDRVFPHPRNIARVTLPGSTKMTTPSHQDYVFIQGSQQFFTLWMPLSDCPRELGGLIVARGSHKNGVFPTHEAEGTGGLCSVVDDDAQEWVSSDFRLGDAILFHSLMVHKAYPNIT
;
A
#
# COMPACT_ATOMS: atom_id res chain seq x y z
N MET A 1 -16.01 10.62 11.80
CA MET A 1 -15.45 9.33 11.35
C MET A 1 -14.79 8.50 12.46
N LYS A 2 -15.39 7.37 12.84
CA LYS A 2 -14.79 6.34 13.71
C LYS A 2 -14.01 5.36 12.84
N ILE A 3 -12.85 4.90 13.31
CA ILE A 3 -11.99 3.97 12.57
C ILE A 3 -11.90 2.67 13.34
N HIS A 4 -12.20 1.55 12.67
CA HIS A 4 -12.12 0.21 13.27
C HIS A 4 -10.82 -0.49 12.87
N PRO A 5 -10.32 -1.45 13.67
CA PRO A 5 -9.16 -2.24 13.27
C PRO A 5 -9.48 -3.13 12.05
N PHE A 6 -8.45 -3.49 11.30
CA PHE A 6 -8.57 -4.55 10.29
C PHE A 6 -8.95 -5.87 10.96
N VAL A 7 -9.74 -6.67 10.26
CA VAL A 7 -10.00 -8.05 10.67
C VAL A 7 -8.86 -8.92 10.12
N GLU A 8 -8.05 -9.46 11.03
CA GLU A 8 -6.99 -10.40 10.66
C GLU A 8 -7.60 -11.68 10.05
N SER A 9 -6.98 -12.17 8.98
CA SER A 9 -7.47 -13.32 8.18
C SER A 9 -6.65 -14.58 8.38
N GLN A 10 -5.80 -14.61 9.40
CA GLN A 10 -4.91 -15.73 9.72
C GLN A 10 -5.68 -17.02 10.05
N ASP A 11 -6.83 -16.89 10.71
CA ASP A 11 -7.70 -17.98 11.14
C ASP A 11 -8.41 -18.69 9.98
N LEU A 12 -8.39 -18.09 8.77
CA LEU A 12 -9.05 -18.61 7.59
C LEU A 12 -8.07 -19.15 6.54
N LEU A 13 -6.76 -19.21 6.82
CA LEU A 13 -5.75 -19.65 5.85
C LEU A 13 -5.98 -21.08 5.32
N ASP A 14 -6.57 -21.95 6.14
CA ASP A 14 -6.95 -23.32 5.78
C ASP A 14 -8.36 -23.42 5.17
N GLN A 15 -9.07 -22.29 5.03
CA GLN A 15 -10.45 -22.21 4.57
C GLN A 15 -10.58 -21.26 3.35
N PRO A 16 -10.13 -21.68 2.16
CA PRO A 16 -10.10 -20.80 0.99
C PRO A 16 -11.46 -20.20 0.60
N ALA A 17 -12.55 -20.97 0.80
CA ALA A 17 -13.91 -20.49 0.55
C ALA A 17 -14.33 -19.38 1.53
N ALA A 18 -13.89 -19.44 2.79
CA ALA A 18 -14.16 -18.41 3.77
C ALA A 18 -13.34 -17.14 3.49
N LEU A 19 -12.09 -17.27 3.05
CA LEU A 19 -11.27 -16.14 2.58
C LEU A 19 -11.93 -15.43 1.39
N ARG A 20 -12.38 -16.18 0.38
CA ARG A 20 -13.14 -15.60 -0.75
C ARG A 20 -14.39 -14.89 -0.29
N LYS A 21 -15.18 -15.53 0.58
CA LYS A 21 -16.38 -14.91 1.11
C LYS A 21 -16.08 -13.60 1.84
N ARG A 22 -15.02 -13.54 2.66
CA ARG A 22 -14.60 -12.32 3.35
C ARG A 22 -14.14 -11.26 2.35
N LEU A 23 -13.34 -11.63 1.35
CA LEU A 23 -12.92 -10.71 0.30
C LEU A 23 -14.11 -10.15 -0.50
N ASP A 24 -15.10 -10.98 -0.81
CA ASP A 24 -16.33 -10.56 -1.48
C ASP A 24 -17.17 -9.65 -0.57
N ASP A 25 -17.26 -9.98 0.72
CA ASP A 25 -18.07 -9.23 1.70
C ASP A 25 -17.46 -7.85 2.02
N ASP A 26 -16.19 -7.85 2.39
CA ASP A 26 -15.47 -6.71 2.96
C ASP A 26 -14.61 -5.96 1.94
N GLY A 27 -14.24 -6.62 0.84
CA GLY A 27 -13.41 -6.07 -0.24
C GLY A 27 -11.91 -6.06 0.06
N TYR A 28 -11.50 -6.58 1.22
CA TYR A 28 -10.09 -6.75 1.58
C TYR A 28 -9.83 -8.02 2.41
N LEU A 29 -8.56 -8.43 2.48
CA LEU A 29 -8.03 -9.42 3.40
C LEU A 29 -6.75 -8.87 4.02
N PHE A 30 -6.60 -9.00 5.33
CA PHE A 30 -5.41 -8.54 6.06
C PHE A 30 -4.68 -9.73 6.69
N PHE A 31 -3.38 -9.83 6.44
CA PHE A 31 -2.52 -10.93 6.88
C PHE A 31 -1.36 -10.40 7.71
N ARG A 32 -1.08 -11.08 8.83
CA ARG A 32 0.11 -10.80 9.64
C ARG A 32 1.25 -11.72 9.21
N ASN A 33 2.45 -11.17 9.04
CA ASN A 33 3.65 -11.91 8.62
C ASN A 33 3.41 -12.84 7.39
N LEU A 34 2.76 -12.33 6.34
CA LEU A 34 2.54 -13.06 5.08
C LEU A 34 3.86 -13.29 4.34
N VAL A 35 4.74 -12.29 4.38
CA VAL A 35 6.03 -12.29 3.66
C VAL A 35 7.15 -12.38 4.68
N GLU A 36 8.18 -13.16 4.35
CA GLU A 36 9.40 -13.24 5.15
C GLU A 36 10.05 -11.86 5.28
N ARG A 37 10.69 -11.61 6.43
CA ARG A 37 11.24 -10.28 6.72
C ARG A 37 12.48 -9.96 5.90
N GLU A 38 13.37 -10.94 5.72
CA GLU A 38 14.68 -10.74 5.10
C GLU A 38 14.59 -10.08 3.70
N PRO A 39 13.72 -10.53 2.76
CA PRO A 39 13.56 -9.84 1.47
C PRO A 39 13.09 -8.38 1.59
N LEU A 40 12.22 -8.09 2.56
CA LEU A 40 11.69 -6.74 2.79
C LEU A 40 12.76 -5.83 3.40
N GLU A 41 13.54 -6.33 4.36
CA GLU A 41 14.67 -5.61 4.97
C GLU A 41 15.74 -5.31 3.93
N GLY A 42 16.09 -6.27 3.08
CA GLY A 42 17.02 -6.09 1.98
C GLY A 42 16.58 -4.99 1.03
N LEU A 43 15.31 -5.02 0.59
CA LEU A 43 14.77 -3.97 -0.27
C LEU A 43 14.73 -2.61 0.42
N LEU A 44 14.36 -2.57 1.72
CA LEU A 44 14.37 -1.32 2.49
C LEU A 44 15.75 -0.68 2.46
N VAL A 45 16.81 -1.46 2.67
CA VAL A 45 18.20 -0.95 2.64
C VAL A 45 18.55 -0.39 1.26
N GLU A 46 18.24 -1.10 0.16
CA GLU A 46 18.50 -0.60 -1.20
C GLU A 46 17.77 0.73 -1.47
N ILE A 47 16.52 0.87 -1.02
CA ILE A 47 15.76 2.12 -1.16
C ILE A 47 16.38 3.24 -0.31
N LEU A 48 16.81 2.94 0.92
CA LEU A 48 17.45 3.93 1.79
C LEU A 48 18.81 4.39 1.25
N GLU A 49 19.58 3.50 0.61
CA GLU A 49 20.82 3.86 -0.09
C GLU A 49 20.54 4.82 -1.26
N ILE A 50 19.49 4.57 -2.03
CA ILE A 50 19.05 5.50 -3.09
C ILE A 50 18.65 6.85 -2.47
N CYS A 51 17.84 6.85 -1.42
CA CYS A 51 17.47 8.08 -0.71
C CYS A 51 18.70 8.83 -0.19
N GLN A 52 19.68 8.14 0.40
CA GLN A 52 20.92 8.74 0.90
C GLN A 52 21.73 9.37 -0.23
N LYS A 53 21.91 8.64 -1.35
CA LYS A 53 22.61 9.11 -2.55
C LYS A 53 22.01 10.42 -3.09
N HIS A 54 20.69 10.57 -3.01
CA HIS A 54 19.95 11.76 -3.45
C HIS A 54 19.80 12.84 -2.36
N GLY A 55 20.41 12.65 -1.19
CA GLY A 55 20.38 13.63 -0.10
C GLY A 55 19.03 13.73 0.64
N TRP A 56 18.22 12.67 0.60
CA TRP A 56 16.90 12.63 1.23
C TRP A 56 16.92 12.22 2.70
N LEU A 57 18.07 11.78 3.21
CA LEU A 57 18.26 11.47 4.63
C LEU A 57 19.01 12.61 5.33
N LEU A 58 18.80 12.74 6.64
CA LEU A 58 19.54 13.70 7.47
C LEU A 58 21.04 13.37 7.47
N GLU A 59 21.88 14.39 7.34
CA GLU A 59 23.33 14.23 7.35
C GLU A 59 23.81 13.60 8.66
N GLY A 60 24.70 12.61 8.56
CA GLY A 60 25.25 11.89 9.70
C GLY A 60 24.32 10.82 10.31
N SER A 61 23.11 10.63 9.78
CA SER A 61 22.24 9.51 10.19
C SER A 61 22.68 8.18 9.57
N GLU A 62 22.51 7.09 10.33
CA GLU A 62 22.62 5.73 9.80
C GLU A 62 21.34 5.37 9.03
N LEU A 63 21.46 4.52 7.99
CA LEU A 63 20.31 4.12 7.18
C LEU A 63 19.18 3.52 8.04
N ILE A 64 19.53 2.69 9.03
CA ILE A 64 18.56 2.02 9.90
C ILE A 64 17.69 2.98 10.71
N GLU A 65 18.19 4.19 10.98
CA GLU A 65 17.45 5.24 11.69
C GLU A 65 16.34 5.85 10.83
N ARG A 66 16.42 5.72 9.49
CA ARG A 66 15.38 6.15 8.54
C ARG A 66 14.97 7.63 8.68
N LYS A 67 15.91 8.48 9.09
CA LYS A 67 15.67 9.90 9.34
C LYS A 67 15.63 10.67 8.03
N GLY A 68 14.43 10.85 7.47
CA GLY A 68 14.20 11.64 6.27
C GLY A 68 14.41 13.14 6.50
N LYS A 69 14.87 13.84 5.47
CA LYS A 69 14.92 15.30 5.41
C LYS A 69 13.58 15.81 4.85
N ALA A 70 12.81 16.55 5.67
CA ALA A 70 11.43 16.94 5.36
C ALA A 70 11.27 17.73 4.04
N ASP A 71 12.28 18.52 3.67
CA ASP A 71 12.34 19.37 2.48
C ASP A 71 13.15 18.75 1.32
N ALA A 72 13.41 17.44 1.36
CA ALA A 72 14.25 16.78 0.36
C ALA A 72 13.64 16.76 -1.06
N PHE A 73 12.32 16.80 -1.18
CA PHE A 73 11.64 17.06 -2.44
C PHE A 73 10.28 17.74 -2.19
N ASP A 74 9.77 18.40 -3.21
CA ASP A 74 8.40 18.93 -3.26
C ASP A 74 7.72 18.45 -4.56
N GLY A 75 6.41 18.21 -4.49
CA GLY A 75 5.61 17.66 -5.60
C GLY A 75 5.48 16.14 -5.60
N TYR A 76 5.30 15.55 -6.79
CA TYR A 76 4.94 14.14 -6.96
C TYR A 76 6.16 13.21 -6.95
N PHE A 77 6.16 12.24 -6.04
CA PHE A 77 7.23 11.26 -5.89
C PHE A 77 7.55 10.52 -7.19
N GLU A 78 6.53 10.19 -8.00
CA GLU A 78 6.65 9.42 -9.23
C GLU A 78 7.51 10.09 -10.32
N PHE A 79 7.76 11.40 -10.22
CA PHE A 79 8.58 12.13 -11.20
C PHE A 79 10.04 12.32 -10.76
N THR A 80 10.38 11.95 -9.53
CA THR A 80 11.72 12.09 -8.94
C THR A 80 12.72 11.08 -9.52
N ASP A 81 14.02 11.39 -9.42
CA ASP A 81 15.08 10.43 -9.79
C ASP A 81 15.16 9.26 -8.81
N VAL A 82 14.83 9.47 -7.53
CA VAL A 82 14.70 8.40 -6.53
C VAL A 82 13.69 7.35 -6.99
N TYR A 83 12.48 7.75 -7.39
CA TYR A 83 11.49 6.80 -7.90
C TYR A 83 12.00 6.02 -9.12
N ARG A 84 12.67 6.70 -10.07
CA ARG A 84 13.23 6.04 -11.26
C ARG A 84 14.34 5.05 -10.93
N GLU A 85 15.14 5.28 -9.90
CA GLU A 85 16.16 4.33 -9.45
C GLU A 85 15.53 3.14 -8.71
N ILE A 86 14.50 3.37 -7.88
CA ILE A 86 13.76 2.28 -7.23
C ILE A 86 13.12 1.34 -8.27
N GLN A 87 12.53 1.89 -9.33
CA GLN A 87 11.96 1.09 -10.43
C GLN A 87 13.02 0.31 -11.25
N LYS A 88 14.32 0.46 -10.97
CA LYS A 88 15.38 -0.36 -11.58
C LYS A 88 15.85 -1.48 -10.66
N LEU A 89 15.43 -1.49 -9.40
CA LEU A 89 15.80 -2.54 -8.45
C LEU A 89 15.09 -3.83 -8.83
N GLU A 90 15.86 -4.86 -9.12
CA GLU A 90 15.28 -6.18 -9.43
C GLU A 90 14.57 -6.77 -8.20
N ASN A 91 15.09 -6.58 -6.98
CA ASN A 91 14.43 -7.03 -5.75
C ASN A 91 13.04 -6.41 -5.56
N PHE A 92 12.86 -5.13 -5.95
CA PHE A 92 11.56 -4.45 -5.94
C PHE A 92 10.54 -5.13 -6.86
N HIS A 93 11.00 -5.63 -8.00
CA HIS A 93 10.17 -6.38 -8.94
C HIS A 93 9.99 -7.85 -8.56
N ARG A 94 10.99 -8.46 -7.93
CA ARG A 94 10.96 -9.86 -7.48
C ARG A 94 9.91 -10.11 -6.41
N LEU A 95 9.64 -9.14 -5.53
CA LEU A 95 8.69 -9.27 -4.44
C LEU A 95 7.28 -9.68 -4.88
N SER A 96 6.78 -9.18 -6.02
CA SER A 96 5.45 -9.57 -6.51
C SER A 96 5.38 -11.03 -6.99
N HIS A 97 6.53 -11.71 -7.07
CA HIS A 97 6.69 -13.12 -7.43
C HIS A 97 7.04 -14.03 -6.23
N ASP A 98 7.06 -13.51 -5.01
CA ASP A 98 7.32 -14.29 -3.80
C ASP A 98 6.41 -15.52 -3.69
N SER A 99 6.96 -16.67 -3.29
CA SER A 99 6.20 -17.93 -3.29
C SER A 99 5.03 -17.90 -2.31
N ASN A 100 5.17 -17.28 -1.14
CA ASN A 100 4.10 -17.22 -0.15
C ASN A 100 2.97 -16.31 -0.64
N ILE A 101 3.31 -15.20 -1.31
CA ILE A 101 2.32 -14.34 -1.96
C ILE A 101 1.58 -15.12 -3.05
N ILE A 102 2.31 -15.71 -4.01
CA ILE A 102 1.70 -16.40 -5.15
C ILE A 102 0.84 -17.58 -4.69
N SER A 103 1.31 -18.39 -3.75
CA SER A 103 0.55 -19.55 -3.27
C SER A 103 -0.71 -19.13 -2.53
N THR A 104 -0.62 -18.08 -1.69
CA THR A 104 -1.76 -17.54 -0.93
C THR A 104 -2.79 -16.98 -1.89
N LEU A 105 -2.38 -16.16 -2.86
CA LEU A 105 -3.30 -15.57 -3.83
C LEU A 105 -3.91 -16.63 -4.75
N CYS A 106 -3.16 -17.64 -5.22
CA CYS A 106 -3.75 -18.74 -5.99
C CYS A 106 -4.82 -19.50 -5.20
N THR A 107 -4.56 -19.72 -3.90
CA THR A 107 -5.50 -20.40 -3.00
C THR A 107 -6.78 -19.58 -2.80
N ILE A 108 -6.64 -18.28 -2.56
CA ILE A 108 -7.76 -17.34 -2.41
C ILE A 108 -8.55 -17.29 -3.71
N MET A 109 -7.91 -17.02 -4.86
CA MET A 109 -8.60 -16.84 -6.13
C MET A 109 -9.15 -18.15 -6.71
N ASN A 110 -8.71 -19.30 -6.20
CA ASN A 110 -9.02 -20.63 -6.76
C ASN A 110 -8.67 -20.73 -8.26
N ASP A 111 -7.60 -20.05 -8.65
CA ASP A 111 -7.08 -20.01 -10.01
C ASP A 111 -5.61 -19.57 -9.98
N ARG A 112 -4.95 -19.59 -11.13
CA ARG A 112 -3.63 -19.01 -11.31
C ARG A 112 -3.73 -17.49 -11.20
N VAL A 113 -2.79 -16.89 -10.49
CA VAL A 113 -2.65 -15.44 -10.45
C VAL A 113 -1.54 -14.96 -11.39
N PHE A 114 -1.75 -13.76 -11.93
CA PHE A 114 -0.76 -13.07 -12.75
C PHE A 114 -0.30 -11.81 -12.01
N PRO A 115 0.97 -11.74 -11.57
CA PRO A 115 1.53 -10.53 -10.99
C PRO A 115 1.54 -9.41 -12.03
N HIS A 116 0.75 -8.36 -11.78
CA HIS A 116 0.74 -7.21 -12.67
C HIS A 116 2.12 -6.53 -12.63
N PRO A 117 2.76 -6.19 -13.77
CA PRO A 117 4.12 -5.61 -13.78
C PRO A 117 4.20 -4.16 -13.27
N ARG A 118 3.11 -3.65 -12.68
CA ARG A 118 2.98 -2.26 -12.21
C ARG A 118 3.17 -2.24 -10.69
N ASN A 119 4.41 -2.46 -10.26
CA ASN A 119 4.78 -2.25 -8.87
C ASN A 119 4.94 -0.74 -8.64
N ILE A 120 4.33 -0.24 -7.55
CA ILE A 120 4.29 1.17 -7.21
C ILE A 120 5.00 1.36 -5.88
N ALA A 121 6.14 2.05 -5.90
CA ALA A 121 6.86 2.42 -4.69
C ALA A 121 6.23 3.67 -4.05
N ARG A 122 6.32 3.74 -2.72
CA ARG A 122 5.93 4.91 -1.92
C ARG A 122 7.03 5.20 -0.91
N VAL A 123 7.54 6.44 -0.94
CA VAL A 123 8.42 7.01 0.08
C VAL A 123 7.80 8.33 0.52
N THR A 124 7.47 8.43 1.79
CA THR A 124 6.84 9.62 2.39
C THR A 124 7.82 10.31 3.33
N LEU A 125 8.13 11.57 3.07
CA LEU A 125 8.99 12.37 3.94
C LEU A 125 8.24 12.78 5.22
N PRO A 126 8.98 12.99 6.33
CA PRO A 126 8.40 13.45 7.59
C PRO A 126 7.67 14.78 7.40
N GLY A 127 6.44 14.88 7.91
CA GLY A 127 5.61 16.07 7.79
C GLY A 127 4.96 16.29 6.42
N SER A 128 5.08 15.34 5.48
CA SER A 128 4.46 15.42 4.16
C SER A 128 2.95 15.15 4.23
N THR A 129 2.19 16.15 4.70
CA THR A 129 0.73 16.06 4.86
C THR A 129 -0.02 16.34 3.56
N LYS A 130 0.49 17.26 2.72
CA LYS A 130 -0.15 17.67 1.46
C LYS A 130 -0.09 16.59 0.37
N MET A 131 1.02 15.85 0.29
CA MET A 131 1.21 14.84 -0.74
C MET A 131 0.65 13.46 -0.36
N THR A 132 -0.05 13.37 0.78
CA THR A 132 -0.78 12.17 1.22
C THR A 132 -1.72 11.69 0.12
N THR A 133 -1.80 10.38 -0.08
CA THR A 133 -2.72 9.82 -1.08
C THR A 133 -4.18 10.06 -0.65
N PRO A 134 -4.99 10.79 -1.44
CA PRO A 134 -6.39 11.06 -1.11
C PRO A 134 -7.25 9.79 -1.26
N SER A 135 -8.53 9.88 -0.88
CA SER A 135 -9.51 8.82 -1.14
C SER A 135 -9.55 8.51 -2.63
N HIS A 136 -9.30 7.28 -3.05
CA HIS A 136 -9.36 6.88 -4.46
C HIS A 136 -9.64 5.38 -4.61
N GLN A 137 -9.85 4.97 -5.87
CA GLN A 137 -9.94 3.57 -6.30
C GLN A 137 -8.85 3.31 -7.34
N ASP A 138 -8.06 2.24 -7.17
CA ASP A 138 -6.95 1.92 -8.07
C ASP A 138 -7.39 1.70 -9.51
N TYR A 139 -8.61 1.19 -9.73
CA TYR A 139 -9.17 0.98 -11.06
C TYR A 139 -9.12 2.25 -11.92
N VAL A 140 -9.31 3.45 -11.34
CA VAL A 140 -9.29 4.73 -12.07
C VAL A 140 -7.94 4.95 -12.77
N PHE A 141 -6.85 4.51 -12.16
CA PHE A 141 -5.48 4.73 -12.64
C PHE A 141 -4.91 3.57 -13.45
N ILE A 142 -5.28 2.34 -13.09
CA ILE A 142 -4.69 1.13 -13.68
C ILE A 142 -5.53 0.64 -14.87
N GLN A 143 -6.87 0.67 -14.75
CA GLN A 143 -7.85 0.25 -15.76
C GLN A 143 -7.63 -1.18 -16.30
N GLY A 144 -8.24 -1.49 -17.45
CA GLY A 144 -8.26 -2.83 -18.05
C GLY A 144 -9.42 -3.66 -17.52
N SER A 145 -9.17 -4.50 -16.52
CA SER A 145 -10.21 -5.26 -15.81
C SER A 145 -10.54 -4.57 -14.49
N GLN A 146 -11.78 -4.67 -14.01
CA GLN A 146 -12.08 -4.35 -12.60
C GLN A 146 -11.69 -5.50 -11.66
N GLN A 147 -11.52 -6.71 -12.20
CA GLN A 147 -11.19 -7.92 -11.43
C GLN A 147 -9.67 -8.04 -11.24
N PHE A 148 -9.08 -7.05 -10.59
CA PHE A 148 -7.72 -7.15 -10.05
C PHE A 148 -7.71 -6.70 -8.59
N PHE A 149 -6.64 -7.10 -7.90
CA PHE A 149 -6.44 -6.81 -6.50
C PHE A 149 -5.08 -6.16 -6.31
N THR A 150 -5.00 -5.23 -5.37
CA THR A 150 -3.77 -4.60 -4.94
C THR A 150 -3.31 -5.26 -3.65
N LEU A 151 -2.04 -5.65 -3.61
CA LEU A 151 -1.38 -6.12 -2.41
C LEU A 151 -0.45 -5.02 -1.91
N TRP A 152 -0.75 -4.48 -0.73
CA TRP A 152 0.06 -3.46 -0.08
C TRP A 152 0.78 -4.05 1.12
N MET A 153 2.06 -3.74 1.27
CA MET A 153 2.89 -4.14 2.40
C MET A 153 3.91 -3.05 2.71
N PRO A 154 4.20 -2.78 3.98
CA PRO A 154 5.23 -1.82 4.34
C PRO A 154 6.61 -2.49 4.29
N LEU A 155 7.64 -1.69 4.03
CA LEU A 155 9.03 -2.13 4.10
C LEU A 155 9.66 -1.92 5.49
N SER A 156 8.87 -1.44 6.44
CA SER A 156 9.21 -1.40 7.85
C SER A 156 7.95 -1.53 8.70
N ASP A 157 8.10 -1.61 10.03
CA ASP A 157 6.98 -1.31 10.91
C ASP A 157 6.41 0.08 10.57
N CYS A 158 5.09 0.15 10.45
CA CYS A 158 4.36 1.33 9.99
C CYS A 158 3.19 1.57 10.95
N PRO A 159 3.45 2.23 12.09
CA PRO A 159 2.38 2.75 12.92
C PRO A 159 1.62 3.83 12.15
N ARG A 160 0.39 4.11 12.58
CA ARG A 160 -0.51 5.06 11.93
C ARG A 160 0.14 6.41 11.59
N GLU A 161 0.95 6.96 12.47
CA GLU A 161 1.63 8.25 12.29
C GLU A 161 2.63 8.28 11.12
N LEU A 162 3.09 7.13 10.62
CA LEU A 162 3.97 7.03 9.46
C LEU A 162 3.23 6.95 8.11
N GLY A 163 1.90 7.05 8.12
CA GLY A 163 1.11 7.12 6.89
C GLY A 163 0.62 5.77 6.38
N GLY A 164 0.25 4.86 7.28
CA GLY A 164 -0.34 3.57 6.92
C GLY A 164 -1.64 3.68 6.10
N LEU A 165 -2.04 2.56 5.49
CA LEU A 165 -3.23 2.47 4.65
C LEU A 165 -4.53 2.48 5.47
N ILE A 166 -5.56 3.14 4.96
CA ILE A 166 -6.94 3.07 5.46
C ILE A 166 -7.89 2.78 4.30
N VAL A 167 -8.84 1.86 4.51
CA VAL A 167 -9.79 1.42 3.47
C VAL A 167 -11.23 1.56 3.96
N ALA A 168 -12.16 1.81 3.04
CA ALA A 168 -13.59 1.87 3.32
C ALA A 168 -14.24 0.50 3.06
N ARG A 169 -14.39 -0.31 4.10
CA ARG A 169 -14.91 -1.69 4.01
C ARG A 169 -16.19 -1.74 3.18
N GLY A 170 -16.23 -2.67 2.22
CA GLY A 170 -17.40 -2.90 1.36
C GLY A 170 -17.62 -1.89 0.23
N SER A 171 -16.84 -0.80 0.16
CA SER A 171 -17.02 0.24 -0.85
C SER A 171 -16.83 -0.24 -2.30
N HIS A 172 -16.12 -1.35 -2.50
CA HIS A 172 -15.92 -1.98 -3.81
C HIS A 172 -17.22 -2.44 -4.48
N LYS A 173 -18.30 -2.63 -3.72
CA LYS A 173 -19.62 -3.02 -4.22
C LYS A 173 -20.41 -1.88 -4.85
N ASN A 174 -19.96 -0.64 -4.66
CA ASN A 174 -20.69 0.55 -5.10
C ASN A 174 -20.27 1.02 -6.52
N GLY A 175 -19.46 0.22 -7.21
CA GLY A 175 -18.94 0.55 -8.53
C GLY A 175 -17.84 1.61 -8.46
N VAL A 176 -17.64 2.33 -9.57
CA VAL A 176 -16.65 3.40 -9.67
C VAL A 176 -17.25 4.70 -9.18
N PHE A 177 -16.66 5.30 -8.15
CA PHE A 177 -17.08 6.61 -7.65
C PHE A 177 -16.63 7.72 -8.61
N PRO A 178 -17.42 8.79 -8.77
CA PRO A 178 -16.98 9.99 -9.48
C PRO A 178 -15.70 10.54 -8.88
N THR A 179 -14.85 11.18 -9.70
CA THR A 179 -13.58 11.75 -9.25
C THR A 179 -13.49 13.24 -9.54
N HIS A 180 -12.70 13.95 -8.76
CA HIS A 180 -12.29 15.33 -8.99
C HIS A 180 -10.78 15.48 -8.81
N GLU A 181 -10.19 16.52 -9.39
CA GLU A 181 -8.79 16.87 -9.16
C GLU A 181 -8.58 17.26 -7.70
N ALA A 182 -7.50 16.77 -7.10
CA ALA A 182 -7.13 17.06 -5.72
C ALA A 182 -5.61 17.07 -5.56
N GLU A 183 -5.11 17.86 -4.61
CA GLU A 183 -3.72 17.74 -4.16
C GLU A 183 -3.49 16.36 -3.51
N GLY A 184 -2.30 15.80 -3.71
CA GLY A 184 -1.93 14.49 -3.20
C GLY A 184 -1.44 13.54 -4.29
N THR A 185 -0.82 12.45 -3.85
CA THR A 185 -0.32 11.41 -4.76
C THR A 185 -1.44 10.90 -5.69
N GLY A 186 -1.20 10.90 -7.01
CA GLY A 186 -2.17 10.50 -8.03
C GLY A 186 -3.07 11.63 -8.57
N GLY A 187 -3.16 12.78 -7.89
CA GLY A 187 -3.83 13.98 -8.41
C GLY A 187 -5.36 13.92 -8.55
N LEU A 188 -5.99 12.80 -8.19
CA LEU A 188 -7.44 12.61 -8.23
C LEU A 188 -7.96 12.08 -6.90
N CYS A 189 -9.15 12.53 -6.52
CA CYS A 189 -9.87 12.08 -5.33
C CYS A 189 -11.28 11.59 -5.72
N SER A 190 -11.67 10.43 -5.22
CA SER A 190 -13.03 9.90 -5.31
C SER A 190 -13.98 10.72 -4.43
N VAL A 191 -15.12 11.09 -5.00
CA VAL A 191 -16.21 11.78 -4.29
C VAL A 191 -16.94 10.76 -3.43
N VAL A 192 -16.57 10.71 -2.15
CA VAL A 192 -17.07 9.75 -1.16
C VAL A 192 -17.58 10.51 0.06
N ASP A 193 -18.74 10.12 0.57
CA ASP A 193 -19.22 10.57 1.87
C ASP A 193 -18.51 9.77 2.97
N ASP A 194 -17.51 10.39 3.60
CA ASP A 194 -16.66 9.78 4.63
C ASP A 194 -17.47 9.27 5.84
N ASP A 195 -18.62 9.89 6.17
CA ASP A 195 -19.45 9.47 7.31
C ASP A 195 -20.41 8.32 6.94
N ALA A 196 -20.65 8.09 5.65
CA ALA A 196 -21.42 6.95 5.15
C ALA A 196 -20.57 5.68 4.97
N GLN A 197 -19.24 5.77 5.07
CA GLN A 197 -18.34 4.62 4.92
C GLN A 197 -17.94 4.01 6.27
N GLU A 198 -17.69 2.71 6.27
CA GLU A 198 -17.03 2.03 7.38
C GLU A 198 -15.51 2.00 7.15
N TRP A 199 -14.80 2.95 7.76
CA TRP A 199 -13.35 3.04 7.64
C TRP A 199 -12.61 2.11 8.58
N VAL A 200 -11.65 1.38 8.04
CA VAL A 200 -10.83 0.42 8.80
C VAL A 200 -9.33 0.60 8.53
N SER A 201 -8.54 0.49 9.58
CA SER A 201 -7.07 0.56 9.52
C SER A 201 -6.42 0.00 10.79
N SER A 202 -5.17 -0.43 10.72
CA SER A 202 -4.36 -0.84 11.86
C SER A 202 -2.89 -0.50 11.62
N ASP A 203 -2.11 -0.49 12.69
CA ASP A 203 -0.66 -0.43 12.58
C ASP A 203 -0.17 -1.71 11.89
N PHE A 204 0.81 -1.55 11.00
CA PHE A 204 1.44 -2.66 10.31
C PHE A 204 2.80 -2.95 10.91
N ARG A 205 3.16 -4.23 10.88
CA ARG A 205 4.50 -4.72 11.18
C ARG A 205 5.16 -5.20 9.91
N LEU A 206 6.48 -5.26 9.92
CA LEU A 206 7.23 -5.83 8.81
C LEU A 206 6.81 -7.29 8.54
N GLY A 207 6.46 -7.57 7.28
CA GLY A 207 5.92 -8.85 6.84
C GLY A 207 4.38 -8.88 6.74
N ASP A 208 3.68 -7.90 7.31
CA ASP A 208 2.22 -7.80 7.16
C ASP A 208 1.84 -7.36 5.74
N ALA A 209 0.65 -7.77 5.30
CA ALA A 209 0.13 -7.38 4.00
C ALA A 209 -1.39 -7.22 4.02
N ILE A 210 -1.90 -6.30 3.21
CA ILE A 210 -3.33 -6.15 2.93
C ILE A 210 -3.58 -6.31 1.43
N LEU A 211 -4.48 -7.23 1.10
CA LEU A 211 -5.01 -7.41 -0.25
C LEU A 211 -6.37 -6.71 -0.33
N PHE A 212 -6.63 -5.92 -1.36
CA PHE A 212 -7.94 -5.30 -1.57
C PHE A 212 -8.33 -5.20 -3.03
N HIS A 213 -9.64 -5.18 -3.30
CA HIS A 213 -10.19 -5.10 -4.66
C HIS A 213 -9.88 -3.75 -5.30
N SER A 214 -9.69 -3.70 -6.62
CA SER A 214 -9.45 -2.47 -7.40
C SER A 214 -10.46 -1.32 -7.21
N LEU A 215 -11.67 -1.64 -6.73
CA LEU A 215 -12.77 -0.70 -6.50
C LEU A 215 -12.88 -0.34 -5.01
N MET A 216 -12.01 -0.86 -4.16
CA MET A 216 -11.93 -0.47 -2.77
C MET A 216 -11.52 1.00 -2.69
N VAL A 217 -12.37 1.84 -2.11
CA VAL A 217 -11.98 3.20 -1.75
C VAL A 217 -10.97 3.11 -0.62
N HIS A 218 -9.82 3.73 -0.83
CA HIS A 218 -8.75 3.77 0.17
C HIS A 218 -7.96 5.07 0.09
N LYS A 219 -7.26 5.41 1.19
CA LYS A 219 -6.37 6.57 1.31
C LYS A 219 -5.19 6.22 2.22
N ALA A 220 -4.21 7.11 2.28
CA ALA A 220 -3.13 7.01 3.25
C ALA A 220 -3.41 7.93 4.45
N TYR A 221 -2.89 7.56 5.62
CA TYR A 221 -2.65 8.57 6.66
C TYR A 221 -1.51 9.50 6.25
N PRO A 222 -1.45 10.72 6.78
CA PRO A 222 -0.25 11.55 6.62
C PRO A 222 0.92 10.96 7.41
N ASN A 223 2.13 11.08 6.85
CA ASN A 223 3.34 10.89 7.65
C ASN A 223 3.61 12.17 8.46
N ILE A 224 3.51 12.08 9.79
CA ILE A 224 3.67 13.22 10.71
C ILE A 224 4.94 13.15 11.56
N THR A 225 5.82 12.16 11.35
CA THR A 225 7.07 11.98 12.12
C THR A 225 8.28 11.72 11.23
#